data_AF-K4C1U6-F1
#
_entry.id   AF-K4C1U6-F1
#
_cell.length_a   1.000
_cell.length_b   1.000
_cell.length_c   1.000
_cell.angle_alpha   90.00
_cell.angle_beta   90.00
_cell.angle_gamma   90.00
#
_symmetry.space_group_name_H-M   'P 1'
#
loop_
_entity.id
_entity.type
_entity.pdbx_description
1 polymer ?
#
loop_
_entity_poly.entity_id
_entity_poly.type
_entity_poly.pdbx_seq_one_letter_code
_entity_poly.pdbx_strand_id
1 'polypeptide(L)'
;HSSLTKSNYPAMPSATVNLVSKCTIFPSEKSSPNYLKLSVSDLPMLSVHYIQKGCLFTRPPFPIPQLISLLKINLSHTLTDFPPLAGRFVTDSDGYVYINCNDDGVDFVHATATHICIRDNG
;
A
#
# COMPACT_ATOMS: atom_id res chain seq x y z
N HIS A 1 27.04 -9.40 46.22
CA HIS A 1 25.60 -9.24 46.52
C HIS A 1 25.15 -7.89 45.99
N SER A 2 24.87 -7.79 44.69
CA SER A 2 24.41 -6.54 44.05
C SER A 2 23.14 -6.85 43.25
N SER A 3 22.00 -6.50 43.84
CA SER A 3 20.67 -6.64 43.25
C SER A 3 20.49 -5.62 42.13
N LEU A 4 20.38 -6.08 40.89
CA LEU A 4 19.93 -5.28 39.76
C LEU A 4 18.40 -5.12 39.86
N THR A 5 17.95 -3.90 40.12
CA THR A 5 16.55 -3.51 40.08
C THR A 5 16.03 -3.64 38.64
N LYS A 6 15.09 -4.56 38.42
CA LYS A 6 14.29 -4.59 37.19
C LYS A 6 13.46 -3.31 37.14
N SER A 7 13.76 -2.45 36.17
CA SER A 7 12.86 -1.34 35.82
C SER A 7 11.53 -1.93 35.37
N ASN A 8 10.48 -1.72 36.16
CA ASN A 8 9.09 -1.99 35.77
C ASN A 8 8.65 -0.89 34.78
N TYR A 9 9.06 -1.00 33.52
CA TYR A 9 8.37 -0.30 32.46
C TYR A 9 7.02 -1.01 32.25
N PRO A 10 5.87 -0.30 32.32
CA PRO A 10 4.62 -0.89 31.88
C PRO A 10 4.80 -1.33 30.42
N ALA A 11 4.47 -2.59 30.14
CA ALA A 11 4.46 -3.09 28.77
C ALA A 11 3.57 -2.16 27.95
N MET A 12 4.15 -1.50 26.94
CA MET A 12 3.38 -0.74 25.97
C MET A 12 2.28 -1.67 25.45
N PRO A 13 0.99 -1.28 25.53
CA PRO A 13 -0.06 -2.11 24.98
C PRO A 13 0.28 -2.38 23.52
N SER A 14 0.35 -3.66 23.16
CA SER A 14 0.56 -4.07 21.78
C SER A 14 -0.50 -3.38 20.94
N ALA A 15 -0.07 -2.46 20.08
CA ALA A 15 -0.97 -1.67 19.28
C ALA A 15 -1.61 -2.59 18.23
N THR A 16 -2.79 -3.14 18.56
CA THR A 16 -3.48 -4.09 17.69
C THR A 16 -4.15 -3.34 16.54
N VAL A 17 -3.72 -3.67 15.32
CA VAL A 17 -4.38 -3.26 14.08
C VAL A 17 -5.41 -4.33 13.71
N ASN A 18 -6.67 -3.94 13.51
CA ASN A 18 -7.76 -4.81 13.14
C ASN A 18 -8.10 -4.64 11.65
N LEU A 19 -7.99 -5.72 10.88
CA LEU A 19 -8.42 -5.73 9.47
C LEU A 19 -9.95 -5.57 9.41
N VAL A 20 -10.41 -4.57 8.65
CA VAL A 20 -11.85 -4.33 8.42
C VAL A 20 -12.28 -4.94 7.10
N SER A 21 -11.51 -4.72 6.03
CA SER A 21 -11.81 -5.27 4.71
C SER A 21 -10.56 -5.35 3.83
N LYS A 22 -10.52 -6.34 2.95
CA LYS A 22 -9.56 -6.44 1.85
C LYS A 22 -10.34 -6.66 0.54
N CYS A 23 -9.95 -5.96 -0.51
CA CYS A 23 -10.48 -6.16 -1.86
C CYS A 23 -9.42 -5.85 -2.91
N THR A 24 -9.64 -6.30 -4.14
CA THR A 24 -8.85 -5.88 -5.30
C THR A 24 -9.57 -4.73 -6.01
N ILE A 25 -8.85 -3.69 -6.37
CA ILE A 25 -9.35 -2.55 -7.16
C ILE A 25 -8.80 -2.68 -8.57
N PHE A 26 -9.72 -2.70 -9.53
CA PHE A 26 -9.42 -2.80 -10.94
C PHE A 26 -9.49 -1.41 -11.60
N PRO A 27 -8.83 -1.21 -12.75
CA PRO A 27 -9.06 -0.04 -13.60
C PRO A 27 -10.55 0.19 -13.89
N SER A 28 -10.97 1.45 -13.96
CA SER A 28 -12.35 1.81 -14.27
C SER A 28 -12.71 1.51 -15.72
N GLU A 29 -11.72 1.54 -16.61
CA GLU A 29 -11.85 1.20 -18.02
C GLU A 29 -10.78 0.19 -18.40
N LYS A 30 -11.05 -0.61 -19.43
CA LYS A 30 -10.11 -1.63 -19.89
C LYS A 30 -8.92 -0.97 -20.57
N SER A 31 -7.71 -1.36 -20.16
CA SER A 31 -6.49 -0.89 -20.80
C SER A 31 -6.28 -1.59 -22.15
N SER A 32 -5.56 -0.92 -23.04
CA SER A 32 -5.00 -1.62 -24.20
C SER A 32 -3.91 -2.59 -23.71
N PRO A 33 -3.93 -3.87 -24.12
CA PRO A 33 -2.89 -4.81 -23.75
C PRO A 33 -1.53 -4.30 -24.21
N ASN A 34 -0.60 -4.15 -23.27
CA ASN A 34 0.73 -3.65 -23.57
C ASN A 34 1.76 -4.21 -22.59
N TYR A 35 2.99 -4.30 -23.05
CA TYR A 35 4.15 -4.62 -22.24
C TYR A 35 5.01 -3.37 -22.08
N LEU A 36 5.19 -2.91 -20.85
CA LEU A 36 6.13 -1.85 -20.56
C LEU A 36 7.50 -2.47 -20.26
N LYS A 37 8.46 -2.31 -21.18
CA LYS A 37 9.84 -2.76 -20.99
C LYS A 37 10.55 -1.88 -19.97
N LEU A 38 11.16 -2.49 -18.96
CA LEU A 38 11.97 -1.77 -17.98
C LEU A 38 13.31 -1.36 -18.60
N SER A 39 13.76 -0.14 -18.30
CA SER A 39 15.08 0.34 -18.68
C SER A 39 16.16 -0.22 -17.76
N VAL A 40 17.42 -0.14 -18.18
CA VAL A 40 18.56 -0.55 -17.35
C VAL A 40 18.64 0.19 -16.02
N SER A 41 18.14 1.43 -15.96
CA SER A 41 18.10 2.24 -14.75
C SER A 41 17.02 1.80 -13.76
N ASP A 42 15.99 1.08 -14.23
CA ASP A 42 14.91 0.56 -13.40
C ASP A 42 15.29 -0.76 -12.70
N LEU A 43 16.16 -1.56 -13.32
CA LEU A 43 16.53 -2.89 -12.83
C LEU A 43 17.10 -2.92 -11.39
N PRO A 44 17.94 -1.96 -10.95
CA PRO A 44 18.39 -1.92 -9.56
C PRO A 44 17.24 -1.81 -8.55
N MET A 45 16.09 -1.25 -8.95
CA MET A 45 14.91 -1.13 -8.08
C MET A 45 14.16 -2.46 -7.92
N LEU A 46 14.45 -3.47 -8.73
CA LEU A 46 13.86 -4.80 -8.53
C LEU A 46 14.51 -5.56 -7.37
N SER A 47 15.76 -5.22 -7.04
CA SER A 47 16.52 -5.85 -5.95
C SER A 47 16.27 -5.20 -4.59
N VAL A 48 15.59 -4.06 -4.54
CA VAL A 48 15.21 -3.43 -3.26
C VAL A 48 13.88 -4.02 -2.77
N HIS A 49 13.68 -4.03 -1.44
CA HIS A 49 12.38 -4.36 -0.87
C HIS A 49 11.31 -3.39 -1.39
N TYR A 50 10.06 -3.86 -1.48
CA TYR A 50 8.93 -3.01 -1.84
C TYR A 50 8.95 -1.70 -1.04
N ILE A 51 8.83 -0.58 -1.74
CA ILE A 51 8.82 0.74 -1.12
C ILE A 51 7.59 0.82 -0.20
N GLN A 52 7.84 0.86 1.11
CA GLN A 52 6.80 1.02 2.13
C GLN A 52 6.81 2.48 2.61
N LYS A 53 6.00 3.31 1.95
CA LYS A 53 5.77 4.70 2.33
C LYS A 53 4.31 4.89 2.74
N GLY A 54 4.08 5.70 3.76
CA GLY A 54 2.75 6.05 4.24
C GLY A 54 2.60 7.55 4.39
N CYS A 55 1.36 8.02 4.32
CA CYS A 55 0.98 9.40 4.59
C CYS A 55 0.15 9.45 5.88
N LEU A 56 0.51 10.35 6.80
CA LEU A 56 -0.24 10.58 8.02
C LEU A 56 -1.14 11.81 7.85
N PHE A 57 -2.44 11.63 8.05
CA PHE A 57 -3.43 12.69 7.92
C PHE A 57 -4.18 12.90 9.23
N THR A 58 -4.61 14.15 9.47
CA THR A 58 -5.58 14.45 10.53
C THR A 58 -6.96 13.91 10.17
N ARG A 59 -7.84 13.86 11.16
CA ARG A 59 -9.20 13.35 10.95
C ARG A 59 -9.95 14.25 9.95
N PRO A 60 -10.52 13.69 8.86
CA PRO A 60 -11.23 14.48 7.87
C PRO A 60 -12.53 15.06 8.45
N PRO A 61 -13.06 16.16 7.86
CA PRO A 61 -14.33 16.76 8.27
C PRO A 61 -15.56 15.97 7.79
N PHE A 62 -15.38 14.73 7.31
CA PHE A 62 -16.44 13.85 6.81
C PHE A 62 -16.23 12.39 7.27
N PRO A 63 -17.24 11.51 7.18
CA PRO A 63 -17.14 10.14 7.67
C PRO A 63 -16.05 9.30 6.99
N ILE A 64 -15.32 8.50 7.76
CA ILE A 64 -14.28 7.58 7.24
C ILE A 64 -14.83 6.61 6.18
N PRO A 65 -16.03 6.01 6.31
CA PRO A 65 -16.57 5.16 5.24
C PRO A 65 -16.71 5.88 3.89
N GLN A 66 -17.07 7.17 3.91
CA GLN A 66 -17.14 8.00 2.71
C GLN A 66 -15.74 8.22 2.12
N LEU A 67 -14.72 8.49 2.96
CA LEU A 67 -13.33 8.58 2.51
C LEU A 67 -12.87 7.30 1.81
N ILE A 68 -13.11 6.14 2.43
CA ILE A 68 -12.72 4.84 1.87
C ILE A 68 -13.40 4.60 0.51
N SER A 69 -14.67 4.95 0.37
CA SER A 69 -15.38 4.85 -0.91
C SER A 69 -14.74 5.73 -1.99
N LEU A 70 -14.46 7.00 -1.66
CA LEU A 70 -13.81 7.94 -2.58
C LEU A 70 -12.40 7.49 -2.97
N LEU A 71 -11.62 6.94 -2.04
CA LEU A 71 -10.30 6.41 -2.33
C LEU A 71 -10.35 5.24 -3.31
N LYS A 72 -11.31 4.31 -3.14
CA LYS A 72 -11.49 3.18 -4.06
C LYS A 72 -11.87 3.63 -5.46
N ILE A 73 -12.81 4.58 -5.59
CA ILE A 73 -13.24 5.13 -6.88
C ILE A 73 -12.07 5.83 -7.57
N ASN A 74 -11.42 6.77 -6.89
CA ASN A 74 -10.31 7.52 -7.48
C ASN A 74 -9.11 6.63 -7.81
N LEU A 75 -8.83 5.61 -7.01
CA LEU A 75 -7.81 4.61 -7.33
C LEU A 75 -8.17 3.85 -8.60
N SER A 76 -9.42 3.40 -8.76
CA SER A 76 -9.88 2.72 -9.97
C SER A 76 -9.68 3.58 -11.23
N HIS A 77 -10.03 4.87 -11.18
CA HIS A 77 -9.78 5.80 -12.28
C HIS A 77 -8.28 6.02 -12.53
N THR A 78 -7.50 6.18 -11.46
CA THR A 78 -6.03 6.35 -11.57
C THR A 78 -5.38 5.14 -12.23
N LEU A 79 -5.85 3.93 -11.95
CA LEU A 79 -5.31 2.71 -12.57
C LEU A 79 -5.59 2.64 -14.09
N THR A 80 -6.65 3.28 -14.56
CA THR A 80 -6.92 3.46 -16.00
C THR A 80 -5.89 4.38 -16.64
N ASP A 81 -5.56 5.49 -15.97
CA ASP A 81 -4.57 6.47 -16.48
C ASP A 81 -3.13 5.95 -16.37
N PHE A 82 -2.87 5.02 -15.44
CA PHE A 82 -1.56 4.40 -15.20
C PHE A 82 -1.62 2.87 -15.24
N PRO A 83 -1.86 2.25 -16.42
CA PRO A 83 -2.02 0.80 -16.55
C PRO A 83 -0.91 -0.07 -15.94
N PRO A 84 0.38 0.33 -15.96
CA PRO A 84 1.44 -0.47 -15.33
C PRO A 84 1.22 -0.73 -13.84
N LEU A 85 0.50 0.15 -13.12
CA LEU A 85 0.21 -0.03 -11.70
C LEU A 85 -0.77 -1.18 -11.42
N ALA A 86 -1.65 -1.49 -12.37
CA ALA A 86 -2.55 -2.65 -12.31
C ALA A 86 -1.96 -3.91 -12.95
N GLY A 87 -0.74 -3.83 -13.49
CA GLY A 87 -0.08 -4.92 -14.21
C GLY A 87 0.70 -5.89 -13.33
N ARG A 88 1.44 -6.80 -13.96
CA ARG A 88 2.32 -7.77 -13.30
C ARG A 88 3.71 -7.79 -13.93
N PHE A 89 4.74 -7.96 -13.12
CA PHE A 89 6.08 -8.21 -13.64
C PHE A 89 6.15 -9.58 -14.33
N VAL A 90 6.77 -9.62 -15.50
CA VAL A 90 7.02 -10.83 -16.29
C VAL A 90 8.49 -10.82 -16.73
N THR A 91 9.12 -11.98 -16.73
CA THR A 91 10.48 -12.19 -17.25
C THR A 91 10.41 -13.13 -18.44
N ASP A 92 11.03 -12.76 -19.56
CA ASP A 92 11.10 -13.61 -20.75
C ASP A 92 12.26 -14.63 -20.70
N SER A 93 12.40 -15.43 -21.76
CA SER A 93 13.46 -16.44 -21.87
C SER A 93 14.87 -15.85 -21.96
N ASP A 94 15.00 -14.61 -22.41
CA ASP A 94 16.27 -13.92 -22.57
C ASP A 94 16.65 -13.12 -21.30
N GLY A 95 15.79 -13.15 -20.28
CA GLY A 95 16.01 -12.52 -18.98
C GLY A 95 15.59 -11.06 -18.91
N TYR A 96 14.88 -10.53 -19.92
CA TYR A 96 14.34 -9.17 -19.84
C TYR A 96 13.09 -9.14 -18.98
N VAL A 97 12.95 -8.04 -18.21
CA VAL A 97 11.80 -7.82 -17.32
C VAL A 97 10.87 -6.76 -17.92
N TYR A 98 9.58 -7.05 -17.87
CA TYR A 98 8.50 -6.21 -18.37
C TYR A 98 7.40 -6.10 -17.32
N ILE A 99 6.58 -5.06 -17.43
CA ILE A 99 5.27 -5.03 -16.80
C ILE A 99 4.25 -5.40 -17.87
N ASN A 100 3.55 -6.52 -17.69
CA ASN A 100 2.36 -6.86 -18.45
C ASN A 100 1.19 -6.04 -17.90
N CYS A 101 0.72 -5.05 -18.65
CA CYS A 101 -0.44 -4.24 -18.31
C CYS A 101 -1.72 -5.05 -18.58
N ASN A 102 -2.03 -5.99 -17.69
CA ASN A 102 -3.09 -6.98 -17.85
C ASN A 102 -4.37 -6.69 -17.04
N ASP A 103 -4.46 -5.50 -16.44
CA ASP A 103 -5.59 -5.08 -15.61
C ASP A 103 -5.90 -6.02 -14.43
N ASP A 104 -4.93 -6.78 -13.93
CA ASP A 104 -5.12 -7.68 -12.77
C ASP A 104 -5.42 -6.91 -11.44
N GLY A 105 -5.36 -5.58 -11.49
CA GLY A 105 -5.71 -4.70 -10.38
C GLY A 105 -4.69 -4.71 -9.24
N VAL A 106 -5.04 -4.00 -8.16
CA VAL A 106 -4.21 -3.79 -6.98
C VAL A 106 -4.95 -4.12 -5.70
N ASP A 107 -4.21 -4.60 -4.69
CA ASP A 107 -4.77 -4.86 -3.37
C ASP A 107 -5.10 -3.54 -2.65
N PHE A 108 -6.31 -3.45 -2.11
CA PHE A 108 -6.76 -2.38 -1.22
C PHE A 108 -7.17 -2.96 0.13
N VAL A 109 -6.48 -2.51 1.19
CA VAL A 109 -6.67 -2.99 2.56
C VAL A 109 -7.12 -1.83 3.43
N HIS A 110 -8.22 -2.02 4.16
CA HIS A 110 -8.70 -1.09 5.18
C HIS A 110 -8.61 -1.77 6.54
N ALA A 111 -7.90 -1.13 7.47
CA ALA A 111 -7.73 -1.58 8.83
C ALA A 111 -7.90 -0.40 9.81
N THR A 112 -8.21 -0.72 11.06
CA THR A 112 -8.42 0.27 12.13
C THR A 112 -7.57 -0.07 13.35
N ALA A 113 -7.15 0.95 14.10
CA ALA A 113 -6.44 0.79 15.36
C ALA A 113 -7.06 1.71 16.40
N THR A 114 -7.97 1.18 17.22
CA THR A 114 -8.75 1.96 18.19
C THR A 114 -7.95 2.43 19.40
N HIS A 115 -6.80 1.81 19.65
CA HIS A 115 -5.92 2.12 20.79
C HIS A 115 -4.78 3.08 20.44
N ILE A 116 -4.67 3.50 19.17
CA ILE A 116 -3.64 4.44 18.71
C ILE A 116 -4.27 5.81 18.53
N CYS A 117 -3.83 6.78 19.31
CA CYS A 117 -4.25 8.17 19.19
C CYS A 117 -3.04 9.02 18.81
N ILE A 118 -3.17 9.85 17.78
CA ILE A 118 -2.17 10.88 17.49
C ILE A 118 -2.41 12.00 18.50
N ARG A 119 -1.49 12.16 19.46
CA ARG A 119 -1.46 13.32 20.36
C ARG A 119 -0.44 14.30 19.80
N ASP A 120 -0.89 15.49 19.45
CA ASP A 120 0.03 16.60 19.20
C ASP A 120 0.40 17.19 20.57
N ASN A 121 1.69 17.22 20.89
CA ASN A 121 2.18 17.91 22.08
C ASN A 121 2.54 19.34 21.63
N GLY A 122 1.53 20.20 21.48
CA GLY A 122 1.68 21.61 21.12
C GLY A 122 0.49 22.43 21.57
#